data_AF-X1GQH0-F1
#
_entry.id   AF-X1GQH0-F1
#
_cell.length_a   1.000
_cell.length_b   1.000
_cell.length_c   1.000
_cell.angle_alpha   90.00
_cell.angle_beta   90.00
_cell.angle_gamma   90.00
#
_symmetry.space_group_name_H-M   'P 1'
#
loop_
_entity.id
_entity.type
_entity.pdbx_description
1 polymer ?
#
loop_
_entity_poly.entity_id
_entity_poly.type
_entity_poly.pdbx_seq_one_letter_code
_entity_poly.pdbx_strand_id
1 'polypeptide(L)' 'MKNAVIAQSGGPTAVINNSLRGAIDTLTASGKIDRIYGAKMGILG' A
#
# COMPACT_ATOMS: atom_id res chain seq x y z
N MET A 1 8.32 16.93 0.71
CA MET A 1 7.08 16.12 0.72
C MET A 1 7.47 14.65 0.69
N LYS A 2 6.84 13.80 1.51
CA LYS A 2 7.14 12.36 1.56
C LYS A 2 5.92 11.59 1.05
N ASN A 3 6.15 10.71 0.08
CA ASN A 3 5.12 9.86 -0.51
C ASN A 3 5.42 8.40 -0.21
N ALA A 4 4.40 7.55 -0.31
CA ALA A 4 4.52 6.10 -0.20
C ALA A 4 3.99 5.41 -1.46
N VAL A 5 4.60 4.29 -1.81
CA VAL A 5 4.13 3.37 -2.85
C VAL A 5 3.91 2.02 -2.19
N ILE A 6 2.74 1.40 -2.44
CA ILE A 6 2.44 0.05 -1.98
C ILE A 6 2.15 -0.83 -3.19
N ALA A 7 2.86 -1.95 -3.28
CA ALA A 7 2.68 -2.96 -4.30
C ALA A 7 2.54 -4.33 -3.64
N GLN A 8 1.63 -5.17 -4.15
CA GLN A 8 1.57 -6.59 -3.80
C GLN A 8 2.48 -7.37 -4.76
N SER A 9 3.06 -8.48 -4.31
CA SER A 9 3.89 -9.36 -5.14
C SER A 9 3.56 -10.82 -4.82
N GLY A 10 3.78 -11.70 -5.79
CA GLY A 10 3.37 -13.10 -5.72
C GLY A 10 1.87 -13.31 -5.98
N GLY A 11 1.37 -14.48 -5.61
CA GLY A 11 -0.04 -14.84 -5.75
C GLY A 11 -0.93 -14.17 -4.69
N PRO A 12 -2.21 -13.91 -5.00
CA PRO A 12 -3.15 -13.39 -4.03
C PRO A 12 -3.40 -14.41 -2.91
N THR A 13 -3.71 -13.93 -1.71
CA THR A 13 -4.22 -14.75 -0.62
C THR A 13 -5.59 -14.23 -0.19
N ALA A 14 -6.36 -15.04 0.55
CA ALA A 14 -7.67 -14.64 1.06
C ALA A 14 -7.65 -13.37 1.93
N VAL A 15 -6.48 -12.98 2.47
CA VAL A 15 -6.36 -11.92 3.49
C VAL A 15 -5.36 -10.82 3.13
N ILE A 16 -4.69 -10.87 1.97
CA ILE A 16 -3.63 -9.90 1.61
C ILE A 16 -4.16 -8.44 1.57
N ASN A 17 -5.45 -8.25 1.33
CA ASN A 17 -6.10 -6.93 1.36
C ASN A 17 -6.22 -6.34 2.77
N ASN A 18 -6.24 -7.16 3.82
CA ASN A 18 -6.20 -6.66 5.20
C ASN A 18 -4.83 -6.06 5.54
N SER A 19 -3.75 -6.65 5.04
CA SER A 19 -2.41 -6.07 5.15
C SER A 19 -2.31 -4.73 4.41
N LEU A 20 -2.86 -4.66 3.18
CA LEU A 20 -2.94 -3.41 2.41
C LEU A 20 -3.72 -2.33 3.19
N ARG A 21 -4.89 -2.67 3.73
CA ARG A 21 -5.70 -1.77 4.56
C ARG A 21 -4.91 -1.26 5.77
N GLY A 22 -4.30 -2.16 6.54
CA GLY A 22 -3.54 -1.77 7.74
C GLY A 22 -2.37 -0.84 7.43
N ALA A 23 -1.68 -1.05 6.29
CA ALA A 23 -0.63 -0.15 5.83
C ALA A 23 -1.18 1.24 5.46
N ILE A 24 -2.29 1.31 4.72
CA ILE A 24 -2.94 2.58 4.36
C ILE A 24 -3.39 3.32 5.62
N ASP A 25 -4.13 2.65 6.52
CA ASP A 25 -4.65 3.25 7.76
C ASP A 25 -3.50 3.84 8.61
N THR A 26 -2.38 3.10 8.74
CA THR A 26 -1.20 3.55 9.50
C THR A 26 -0.52 4.75 8.86
N LEU A 27 -0.31 4.72 7.54
CA LEU A 27 0.37 5.81 6.82
C LEU A 27 -0.49 7.09 6.84
N THR A 28 -1.80 6.96 6.65
CA THR A 28 -2.76 8.06 6.73
C THR A 28 -2.81 8.65 8.14
N ALA A 29 -2.91 7.81 9.18
CA ALA A 29 -2.95 8.27 10.57
C ALA A 29 -1.64 8.94 11.01
N SER A 30 -0.51 8.61 10.39
CA SER A 30 0.78 9.19 10.76
C SER A 30 0.90 10.69 10.49
N GLY A 31 0.12 11.24 9.55
CA GLY A 31 0.27 12.62 9.07
C GLY A 31 1.63 12.94 8.41
N LYS A 32 2.50 11.92 8.22
CA LYS A 32 3.87 12.07 7.68
C LYS A 32 3.95 11.87 6.17
N ILE A 33 2.89 11.32 5.56
CA ILE A 33 2.82 10.97 4.15
C ILE A 33 1.76 11.84 3.47
N ASP A 34 2.16 12.47 2.38
CA ASP A 34 1.28 13.34 1.57
C ASP A 34 0.42 12.49 0.62
N ARG A 35 1.04 11.58 -0.13
CA ARG A 35 0.34 10.71 -1.10
C ARG A 35 0.73 9.26 -0.97
N ILE A 36 -0.27 8.39 -1.11
CA ILE A 36 -0.12 6.94 -1.19
C ILE A 36 -0.50 6.49 -2.60
N TYR A 37 0.43 5.86 -3.31
CA TYR A 37 0.22 5.30 -4.64
C TYR A 37 0.12 3.77 -4.57
N GLY A 38 -0.78 3.20 -5.37
CA GLY A 38 -0.91 1.76 -5.56
C GLY A 38 -0.36 1.33 -6.92
N ALA A 39 0.42 0.26 -6.93
CA ALA A 39 0.94 -0.35 -8.15
C ALA A 39 -0.09 -1.30 -8.79
N LYS A 40 -0.39 -1.12 -10.08
CA LYS A 40 -1.27 -2.04 -10.82
C LYS A 40 -0.48 -3.27 -11.24
N MET A 41 -1.05 -4.46 -11.08
CA MET A 41 -0.39 -5.73 -11.45
C MET A 41 0.90 -6.03 -10.66
N GLY A 42 0.97 -5.54 -9.41
CA GLY A 42 2.08 -5.79 -8.50
C GLY A 42 3.30 -4.93 -8.78
N ILE A 43 4.51 -5.41 -8.44
CA ILE A 43 5.75 -4.59 -8.47
C ILE A 43 6.17 -4.07 -9.86
N LEU A 44 5.55 -4.56 -10.93
CA LEU A 44 5.89 -4.20 -12.30
C LEU A 44 5.11 -2.99 -12.85
N GLY A 45 4.04 -2.55 -12.18
CA GLY A 45 3.24 -1.38 -12.59
C GLY A 45 3.38 -0.20 -11.65
#